data_AF-A0ABD2YC89-F1
#
_entry.id   AF-A0ABD2YC89-F1
#
_cell.length_a   1.000
_cell.length_b   1.000
_cell.length_c   1.000
_cell.angle_alpha   90.00
_cell.angle_beta   90.00
_cell.angle_gamma   90.00
#
_symmetry.space_group_name_H-M   'P 1'
#
loop_
_entity.id
_entity.type
_entity.pdbx_description
1 polymer ?
#
loop_
_entity_poly.entity_id
_entity_poly.type
_entity_poly.pdbx_seq_one_letter_code
_entity_poly.pdbx_strand_id
1 'polypeptide(L)'
;MPTSRKDEMINMVKERFDVPPGIDDWMLKSISKKCRSWKSRIKTKYFDPNVSFERRIHNRPTRVLENQWKGILSHWDSEEAKVYTIVDFFIYFFLITFPFLDSL
;
A
#
# COMPACT_ATOMS: atom_id res chain seq x y z
N MET A 1 1.34 -22.15 -0.35
CA MET A 1 1.29 -20.66 -0.23
C MET A 1 1.20 -20.34 1.25
N PRO A 2 2.03 -19.46 1.86
CA PRO A 2 1.86 -19.17 3.28
C PRO A 2 0.63 -18.26 3.42
N THR A 3 -0.52 -18.86 3.74
CA THR A 3 -1.79 -18.16 3.99
C THR A 3 -1.81 -17.47 5.34
N SER A 4 -0.89 -17.81 6.26
CA SER A 4 -0.94 -17.38 7.67
C SER A 4 -1.11 -15.87 7.85
N ARG A 5 -0.40 -15.03 7.09
CA ARG A 5 -0.56 -13.57 7.20
C ARG A 5 -1.92 -13.06 6.75
N LYS A 6 -2.53 -13.67 5.72
CA LYS A 6 -3.88 -13.27 5.24
C LYS A 6 -4.93 -13.71 6.27
N ASP A 7 -4.77 -14.91 6.79
CA ASP A 7 -5.67 -15.51 7.78
C ASP A 7 -5.59 -14.74 9.12
N GLU A 8 -4.38 -14.38 9.57
CA GLU A 8 -4.15 -13.50 10.73
C GLU A 8 -4.84 -12.15 10.57
N MET A 9 -4.76 -11.53 9.39
CA MET A 9 -5.41 -10.24 9.13
C MET A 9 -6.93 -10.35 9.17
N ILE A 10 -7.50 -11.44 8.62
CA ILE A 10 -8.95 -11.70 8.72
C ILE A 10 -9.34 -11.93 10.18
N ASN A 11 -8.58 -12.73 10.92
CA ASN A 11 -8.86 -13.04 12.33
C ASN A 11 -8.86 -11.78 13.19
N MET A 12 -7.88 -10.87 13.01
CA MET A 12 -7.86 -9.59 13.73
C MET A 12 -9.09 -8.71 13.45
N VAL A 13 -9.68 -8.80 12.26
CA VAL A 13 -10.91 -8.06 11.92
C VAL A 13 -12.11 -8.73 12.57
N LYS A 14 -12.21 -10.06 12.51
CA LYS A 14 -13.29 -10.83 13.15
C LYS A 14 -13.29 -10.72 14.68
N GLU A 15 -12.13 -10.53 15.31
CA GLU A 15 -12.04 -10.28 16.76
C GLU A 15 -12.55 -8.90 17.18
N ARG A 16 -12.45 -7.90 16.29
CA ARG A 16 -12.77 -6.50 16.60
C ARG A 16 -14.15 -6.07 16.12
N PHE A 17 -14.71 -6.79 15.15
CA PHE A 17 -15.96 -6.46 14.50
C PHE A 17 -16.81 -7.71 14.38
N ASP A 18 -18.11 -7.57 14.61
CA ASP A 18 -19.06 -8.64 14.32
C ASP A 18 -19.28 -8.71 12.81
N VAL A 19 -18.79 -9.77 12.19
CA VAL A 19 -18.70 -9.91 10.74
C VAL A 19 -19.46 -11.15 10.29
N PRO A 20 -20.39 -11.05 9.32
CA PRO A 20 -21.13 -12.21 8.83
C PRO A 20 -20.20 -13.26 8.19
N PRO A 21 -20.53 -14.55 8.30
CA PRO A 21 -19.74 -15.61 7.68
C PRO A 21 -19.74 -15.49 6.15
N GLY A 22 -18.64 -15.88 5.52
CA GLY A 22 -18.52 -15.93 4.05
C GLY A 22 -18.08 -14.64 3.36
N ILE A 23 -17.72 -13.58 4.11
CA ILE A 23 -17.24 -12.33 3.51
C ILE A 23 -15.71 -12.18 3.51
N ASP A 24 -14.97 -13.26 3.78
CA ASP A 24 -13.52 -13.27 3.93
C ASP A 24 -12.80 -12.72 2.69
N ASP A 25 -13.25 -13.09 1.49
CA ASP A 25 -12.73 -12.56 0.23
C ASP A 25 -12.93 -11.05 0.08
N TRP A 26 -14.12 -10.56 0.48
CA TRP A 26 -14.41 -9.14 0.44
C TRP A 26 -13.57 -8.36 1.47
N MET A 27 -13.35 -8.93 2.65
CA MET A 27 -12.46 -8.35 3.66
C MET A 27 -11.03 -8.27 3.15
N LEU A 28 -10.49 -9.35 2.58
CA LEU A 28 -9.14 -9.36 2.00
C LEU A 28 -9.00 -8.33 0.89
N LYS A 29 -10.00 -8.21 0.00
CA LYS A 29 -10.03 -7.16 -1.04
C LYS A 29 -10.02 -5.76 -0.43
N SER A 30 -10.84 -5.52 0.59
CA SER A 30 -10.96 -4.23 1.26
C SER A 30 -9.68 -3.83 1.99
N ILE A 31 -9.05 -4.76 2.71
CA ILE A 31 -7.78 -4.53 3.39
C ILE A 31 -6.67 -4.27 2.36
N SER A 32 -6.64 -5.06 1.29
CA SER A 32 -5.68 -4.88 0.19
C SER A 32 -5.82 -3.50 -0.46
N LYS A 33 -7.05 -3.06 -0.72
CA LYS A 33 -7.35 -1.71 -1.24
C LYS A 33 -6.86 -0.64 -0.28
N LYS A 34 -7.18 -0.75 1.01
CA LYS A 34 -6.74 0.22 2.03
C LYS A 34 -5.22 0.29 2.13
N CYS A 35 -4.54 -0.86 2.08
CA CYS A 35 -3.09 -0.95 2.11
C CYS A 35 -2.46 -0.25 0.90
N ARG A 36 -2.96 -0.48 -0.32
CA ARG A 36 -2.50 0.20 -1.54
C ARG A 36 -2.71 1.72 -1.47
N SER A 37 -3.91 2.16 -1.10
CA SER A 37 -4.21 3.59 -0.96
C SER A 37 -3.35 4.25 0.12
N TRP A 38 -3.09 3.57 1.23
CA TRP A 38 -2.20 4.09 2.28
C TRP A 38 -0.76 4.22 1.77
N LYS A 39 -0.20 3.18 1.12
CA LYS A 39 1.15 3.24 0.53
C LYS A 39 1.30 4.39 -0.48
N SER A 40 0.31 4.58 -1.36
CA SER A 40 0.27 5.70 -2.32
C SER A 40 0.29 7.05 -1.60
N ARG A 41 -0.58 7.26 -0.61
CA ARG A 41 -0.61 8.51 0.19
C ARG A 41 0.70 8.77 0.93
N ILE A 42 1.31 7.73 1.50
CA ILE A 42 2.60 7.85 2.19
C ILE A 42 3.69 8.26 1.19
N LYS A 43 3.73 7.63 0.01
CA LYS A 43 4.70 7.99 -1.02
C LYS A 43 4.51 9.46 -1.43
N THR A 44 3.32 9.88 -1.82
CA THR A 44 3.07 11.28 -2.22
C THR A 44 3.41 12.30 -1.13
N LYS A 45 3.16 11.98 0.14
CA LYS A 45 3.37 12.93 1.25
C LYS A 45 4.82 13.01 1.73
N TYR A 46 5.55 11.89 1.69
CA TYR A 46 6.85 11.78 2.35
C TYR A 46 8.02 11.45 1.40
N PHE A 47 7.73 11.00 0.17
CA PHE A 47 8.76 10.75 -0.83
C PHE A 47 9.04 12.05 -1.61
N ASP A 48 10.18 12.65 -1.32
CA ASP A 48 10.76 13.73 -2.11
C ASP A 48 12.13 13.28 -2.65
N PRO A 49 12.27 13.09 -3.98
CA PRO A 49 13.51 12.63 -4.58
C PRO A 49 14.65 13.65 -4.46
N ASN A 50 14.34 14.94 -4.22
CA ASN A 50 15.33 16.00 -4.14
C ASN A 50 15.95 16.14 -2.74
N VAL A 51 15.43 15.41 -1.75
CA VAL A 51 15.87 15.47 -0.35
C VAL A 51 16.86 14.36 -0.05
N SER A 52 17.89 14.64 0.76
CA SER A 52 18.86 13.63 1.19
C SER A 52 18.18 12.47 1.94
N PHE A 53 18.75 11.27 1.81
CA PHE A 53 18.19 10.06 2.40
C PHE A 53 18.02 10.15 3.92
N GLU A 54 18.99 10.76 4.62
CA GLU A 54 18.94 10.96 6.08
C GLU A 54 17.73 11.81 6.51
N ARG A 55 17.47 12.91 5.79
CA ARG A 55 16.33 13.77 6.09
C ARG A 55 14.99 13.07 5.80
N ARG A 56 14.95 12.17 4.82
CA ARG A 56 13.80 11.30 4.55
C ARG A 56 13.58 10.25 5.64
N ILE A 57 14.64 9.71 6.25
CA ILE A 57 14.51 8.81 7.42
C ILE A 57 13.89 9.57 8.61
N HIS A 58 14.32 10.81 8.83
CA HIS A 58 13.78 11.63 9.93
C HIS A 58 12.32 12.06 9.69
N ASN A 59 11.90 12.26 8.44
CA ASN A 59 10.51 12.59 8.08
C ASN A 59 9.58 11.35 8.06
N ARG A 60 9.86 10.35 8.91
CA ARG A 60 9.09 9.10 8.96
C ARG A 60 7.69 9.34 9.54
N PRO A 61 6.63 8.75 8.97
CA PRO A 61 5.33 8.71 9.62
C PRO A 61 5.38 7.95 10.96
N THR A 62 4.80 8.50 12.03
CA THR A 62 4.81 7.94 13.39
C THR A 62 4.33 6.48 13.48
N ARG A 63 3.47 6.06 12.54
CA ARG A 63 2.88 4.72 12.48
C ARG A 63 3.80 3.63 11.90
N VAL A 64 4.95 4.00 11.34
CA VAL A 64 5.87 3.07 10.68
C VAL A 64 7.15 2.96 11.51
N LEU A 65 7.64 1.72 11.70
CA LEU A 65 8.90 1.47 12.40
C LEU A 65 10.09 1.92 11.54
N GLU A 66 11.20 2.30 12.16
CA GLU A 66 12.38 2.81 11.45
C GLU A 66 12.94 1.81 10.43
N ASN A 67 13.10 0.55 10.87
CA ASN A 67 13.67 -0.50 10.03
C ASN A 67 12.79 -0.76 8.81
N GLN A 68 11.46 -0.73 8.98
CA GLN A 68 10.51 -0.86 7.89
C GLN A 68 10.57 0.35 6.95
N TRP A 69 10.73 1.56 7.50
CA TRP A 69 10.84 2.79 6.72
C TRP A 69 12.09 2.83 5.85
N LYS A 70 13.25 2.43 6.40
CA LYS A 70 14.51 2.30 5.64
C LYS A 70 14.36 1.38 4.44
N GLY A 71 13.72 0.21 4.64
CA GLY A 71 13.44 -0.74 3.56
C GLY A 71 12.50 -0.20 2.48
N ILE A 72 11.53 0.64 2.87
CA ILE A 72 10.61 1.30 1.93
C ILE A 72 11.36 2.35 1.11
N LEU A 73 12.19 3.18 1.76
CA LEU A 73 12.98 4.21 1.07
C LEU A 73 13.99 3.59 0.11
N SER A 74 14.72 2.54 0.53
CA SER A 74 15.67 1.85 -0.33
C SER A 74 14.99 1.21 -1.54
N HIS A 75 13.77 0.69 -1.37
CA HIS A 75 12.98 0.18 -2.50
C HIS A 75 12.55 1.29 -3.45
N TRP A 76 12.18 2.48 -2.96
CA TRP A 76 11.79 3.60 -3.82
C TRP A 76 12.95 4.29 -4.53
N ASP A 77 14.15 4.25 -3.95
CA ASP A 77 15.36 4.76 -4.59
C ASP A 77 15.90 3.80 -5.68
N SER A 78 15.44 2.54 -5.70
CA SER A 78 15.80 1.58 -6.74
C SER A 78 15.28 2.01 -8.12
N GLU A 79 16.05 1.70 -9.15
CA GLU A 79 15.75 2.08 -10.54
C GLU A 79 14.46 1.42 -11.05
N GLU A 80 14.19 0.19 -10.59
CA GLU A 80 12.94 -0.54 -10.86
C GLU A 80 11.71 0.23 -10.36
N ALA A 81 11.75 0.77 -9.14
CA ALA A 81 10.61 1.48 -8.57
C ALA A 81 10.31 2.82 -9.26
N LYS A 82 11.30 3.42 -9.94
CA LYS A 82 11.12 4.64 -10.75
C LYS A 82 10.33 4.33 -12.02
N VAL A 83 10.59 3.19 -12.67
CA VAL A 83 9.84 2.73 -13.85
C VAL A 83 8.37 2.49 -13.51
N TYR A 84 8.09 1.86 -12.37
CA TYR A 84 6.72 1.59 -11.93
C TYR A 84 5.95 2.86 -11.52
N THR A 85 6.59 3.95 -11.07
CA THR A 85 5.85 5.14 -10.61
C THR A 85 5.03 5.85 -11.66
N ILE A 86 5.52 5.93 -12.90
CA ILE A 86 4.83 6.60 -14.00
C ILE A 86 3.64 5.73 -14.43
N VAL A 87 3.88 4.45 -14.70
CA VAL A 87 2.83 3.51 -15.11
C VAL A 87 1.82 3.23 -13.99
N ASP A 88 2.24 3.18 -12.73
CA ASP A 88 1.33 3.02 -11.59
C ASP A 88 0.43 4.24 -11.44
N PHE A 89 0.94 5.47 -11.58
CA PHE A 89 0.06 6.65 -11.53
C PHE A 89 -1.00 6.63 -12.63
N PHE A 90 -0.63 6.24 -13.86
CA PHE A 90 -1.58 6.11 -14.97
C PHE A 90 -2.56 4.95 -14.75
N ILE A 91 -2.10 3.78 -14.29
CA ILE A 91 -2.94 2.62 -13.99
C ILE A 91 -3.88 2.93 -12.80
N TYR A 92 -3.39 3.58 -11.74
CA TYR A 92 -4.23 3.99 -10.60
C TYR A 92 -5.23 5.09 -10.98
N PHE A 93 -4.84 6.05 -11.83
CA PHE A 93 -5.77 7.04 -12.38
C PHE A 93 -6.85 6.31 -13.20
N PHE A 94 -6.46 5.45 -14.13
CA PHE A 94 -7.38 4.75 -15.03
C PHE A 94 -8.32 3.79 -14.27
N LEU A 95 -7.82 2.99 -13.34
CA LEU A 95 -8.60 2.02 -12.55
C LEU A 95 -9.50 2.66 -11.46
N ILE A 96 -9.26 3.91 -11.07
CA ILE A 96 -10.08 4.62 -10.06
C ILE A 96 -11.06 5.60 -10.72
N THR A 97 -10.71 6.23 -11.85
CA THR A 97 -11.58 7.20 -12.54
C THR A 97 -12.43 6.60 -13.66
N PHE A 98 -12.00 5.50 -14.29
CA PHE A 98 -12.74 4.86 -15.39
C PHE A 98 -12.99 3.37 -15.11
N PRO A 99 -13.89 3.00 -14.19
CA PRO A 99 -14.28 1.60 -13.96
C PRO A 99 -15.07 0.98 -15.14
N PHE A 100 -15.24 1.68 -16.26
CA PHE A 100 -16.14 1.34 -17.36
C PHE A 100 -15.44 0.80 -18.64
N LEU A 101 -14.11 0.77 -18.68
CA LEU A 101 -13.37 0.34 -19.89
C LEU A 101 -12.82 -1.09 -19.83
N ASP A 102 -13.04 -1.83 -18.74
CA ASP A 102 -12.69 -3.26 -18.63
C ASP A 102 -13.84 -4.21 -19.09
N SER A 103 -14.90 -3.68 -19.71
CA SER A 103 -16.04 -4.46 -20.22
C SER A 103 -16.30 -4.33 -21.73
N LEU A 104 -15.27 -4.02 -22.53
CA LEU A 104 -15.35 -3.97 -23.99
C LEU A 104 -14.27 -4.83 -24.64
#